data_AF-A0A2V6VGY2-F1
#
_entry.id   AF-A0A2V6VGY2-F1
#
_cell.length_a   1.000
_cell.length_b   1.000
_cell.length_c   1.000
_cell.angle_alpha   90.00
_cell.angle_beta   90.00
_cell.angle_gamma   90.00
#
_symmetry.space_group_name_H-M   'P 1'
#
loop_
_entity.id
_entity.type
_entity.pdbx_description
1 polymer ?
#
loop_
_entity_poly.entity_id
_entity_poly.type
_entity_poly.pdbx_seq_one_letter_code
_entity_poly.pdbx_strand_id
1 'polypeptide(L)'
;MLCRRHHRAVHEEGYEVDRQPDGTLSFRRPDGALLPAVPPPPGLPADPVEVLRARHDDHGLQITARTSMPGWLGERLDVGWAISVLHPLAVG
;
A
#
# COMPACT_ATOMS: atom_id res chain seq x y z
N MET A 1 14.05 -5.84 14.23
CA MET A 1 14.52 -5.63 12.84
C MET A 1 14.46 -6.98 12.13
N LEU A 2 13.77 -7.08 11.00
CA LEU A 2 13.65 -8.34 10.23
C LEU A 2 15.02 -8.76 9.63
N CYS A 3 15.20 -10.02 9.23
CA CYS A 3 16.41 -10.46 8.50
C CYS A 3 16.33 -10.10 7.00
N ARG A 4 17.46 -10.07 6.26
CA ARG A 4 17.48 -9.71 4.82
C ARG A 4 16.42 -10.46 3.99
N ARG A 5 16.23 -11.75 4.25
CA ARG A 5 15.22 -12.58 3.57
C ARG A 5 13.80 -12.09 3.88
N HIS A 6 13.48 -11.82 5.14
CA HIS A 6 12.16 -11.33 5.55
C HIS A 6 11.91 -9.86 5.15
N HIS A 7 12.93 -8.99 5.16
CA HIS A 7 12.80 -7.63 4.60
C HIS A 7 12.45 -7.68 3.12
N ARG A 8 13.17 -8.53 2.38
CA ARG A 8 12.93 -8.69 0.94
C ARG A 8 11.53 -9.25 0.69
N ALA A 9 11.09 -10.26 1.45
CA ALA A 9 9.73 -10.79 1.34
C ALA A 9 8.67 -9.69 1.54
N VAL A 10 8.76 -8.91 2.63
CA VAL A 10 7.83 -7.80 2.94
C VAL A 10 7.79 -6.71 1.86
N HIS A 11 8.90 -6.48 1.16
CA HIS A 11 8.98 -5.44 0.14
C HIS A 11 8.69 -5.94 -1.28
N GLU A 12 9.05 -7.18 -1.59
CA GLU A 12 8.90 -7.73 -2.92
C GLU A 12 7.60 -8.51 -3.06
N GLU A 13 7.11 -9.29 -2.08
CA GLU A 13 5.82 -10.01 -2.14
C GLU A 13 5.49 -10.65 -3.52
N GLY A 14 6.51 -11.15 -4.23
CA GLY A 14 6.39 -11.76 -5.57
C GLY A 14 6.58 -10.81 -6.77
N TYR A 15 6.82 -9.52 -6.54
CA TYR A 15 7.22 -8.56 -7.57
C TYR A 15 8.68 -8.79 -7.99
N GLU A 16 8.94 -8.67 -9.29
CA GLU A 16 10.29 -8.78 -9.86
C GLU A 16 10.76 -7.42 -10.35
N VAL A 17 12.07 -7.18 -10.23
CA VAL A 17 12.74 -6.00 -10.78
C VAL A 17 13.86 -6.47 -11.69
N ASP A 18 13.79 -6.11 -12.97
CA ASP A 18 14.79 -6.45 -13.97
C ASP A 18 15.42 -5.17 -14.54
N ARG A 19 16.75 -5.13 -14.55
CA ARG A 19 17.54 -3.99 -15.03
C ARG A 19 17.98 -4.30 -16.46
N GLN A 20 17.44 -3.54 -17.40
CA GLN A 20 17.72 -3.69 -18.83
C GLN A 20 19.15 -3.25 -19.18
N PRO A 21 19.69 -3.67 -20.35
CA PRO A 21 21.04 -3.31 -20.78
C PRO A 21 21.30 -1.80 -20.89
N ASP A 22 20.25 -1.00 -21.16
CA ASP A 22 20.30 0.46 -21.20
C ASP A 22 20.23 1.12 -19.81
N GLY A 23 20.10 0.31 -18.75
CA GLY A 23 20.00 0.75 -17.37
C GLY A 23 18.58 1.03 -16.88
N THR A 24 17.56 0.90 -17.74
CA THR A 24 16.15 1.07 -17.34
C THR A 24 15.69 -0.06 -16.42
N LEU A 25 14.71 0.23 -15.56
CA LEU A 25 14.13 -0.76 -14.65
C LEU A 25 12.75 -1.17 -15.16
N SER A 26 12.52 -2.48 -15.21
CA SER A 26 11.21 -3.09 -15.49
C SER A 26 10.71 -3.81 -14.25
N PHE A 27 9.45 -3.58 -13.91
CA PHE A 27 8.81 -4.13 -12.72
C PHE A 27 7.73 -5.10 -13.15
N ARG A 28 7.69 -6.31 -12.57
CA ARG A 28 6.59 -7.27 -12.80
C ARG A 28 5.85 -7.50 -11.51
N ARG A 29 4.54 -7.66 -11.65
CA ARG A 29 3.62 -8.07 -10.59
C ARG A 29 3.80 -9.56 -10.27
N PRO A 30 3.29 -10.05 -9.13
CA PRO A 30 3.36 -11.47 -8.77
C PRO A 30 2.68 -12.42 -9.77
N ASP A 31 1.75 -11.90 -10.59
CA ASP A 31 1.11 -12.64 -11.68
C ASP A 31 1.95 -12.67 -12.98
N GLY A 32 3.17 -12.13 -12.95
CA GLY A 32 4.09 -12.03 -14.10
C GLY A 32 3.81 -10.85 -15.05
N ALA A 33 2.71 -10.12 -14.84
CA ALA A 33 2.37 -8.98 -15.70
C ALA A 33 3.32 -7.80 -15.46
N LEU A 34 3.71 -7.10 -16.54
CA LEU A 34 4.50 -5.88 -16.44
C LEU A 34 3.68 -4.80 -15.72
N LEU A 35 4.26 -4.18 -14.70
CA LEU A 35 3.69 -3.01 -14.05
C LEU A 35 3.88 -1.80 -14.96
N PRO A 36 2.80 -1.12 -15.39
CA PRO A 36 2.92 0.04 -16.26
C PRO A 36 3.60 1.20 -15.51
N ALA A 37 4.44 1.96 -16.21
CA ALA A 37 5.08 3.15 -15.64
C ALA A 37 4.06 4.18 -15.13
N VAL A 38 2.91 4.27 -15.81
CA VAL A 38 1.75 5.04 -15.40
C VAL A 38 0.51 4.16 -15.60
N PRO A 39 -0.20 3.75 -14.54
CA PRO A 39 -1.46 3.04 -14.69
C PRO A 39 -2.49 3.96 -15.37
N PRO A 40 -3.38 3.43 -16.22
CA PRO A 40 -4.46 4.23 -16.79
C PRO A 40 -5.34 4.78 -15.65
N PRO A 41 -5.81 6.02 -15.74
CA PRO A 41 -6.75 6.54 -14.76
C PRO A 41 -8.02 5.66 -14.78
N PRO A 42 -8.62 5.38 -13.62
CA PRO A 42 -9.88 4.66 -13.58
C PRO A 42 -10.97 5.50 -14.30
N GLY A 43 -11.99 4.82 -14.84
CA GLY A 43 -13.19 5.50 -15.29
C GLY A 43 -13.85 6.21 -14.10
N LEU A 44 -13.86 7.54 -14.14
CA LEU A 44 -14.48 8.36 -13.10
C LEU A 44 -15.92 8.72 -13.49
N PRO A 45 -16.87 8.74 -12.54
CA PRO A 45 -18.21 9.27 -12.79
C PRO A 45 -18.15 10.77 -13.06
N ALA A 46 -19.25 11.35 -13.56
CA ALA A 46 -19.33 12.78 -13.91
C ALA A 46 -19.04 13.70 -12.71
N ASP A 47 -19.49 13.34 -11.51
CA ASP A 47 -19.11 13.98 -10.25
C ASP A 47 -18.53 12.92 -9.28
N PRO A 48 -17.20 12.73 -9.27
CA PRO A 48 -16.54 11.77 -8.39
C PRO A 48 -16.64 12.15 -6.91
N VAL A 49 -16.73 13.44 -6.59
CA VAL A 49 -16.75 13.91 -5.20
C VAL A 49 -18.12 13.64 -4.59
N GLU A 50 -19.19 13.89 -5.33
CA GLU A 50 -20.55 13.56 -4.89
C GLU A 50 -20.72 12.06 -4.69
N VAL A 51 -20.28 11.24 -5.67
CA VAL A 51 -20.35 9.77 -5.55
C VAL A 51 -19.56 9.27 -4.34
N LEU A 52 -18.38 9.84 -4.08
CA LEU A 52 -17.58 9.47 -2.92
C LEU A 52 -18.28 9.80 -1.60
N ARG A 53 -18.88 11.00 -1.49
CA ARG A 53 -19.64 11.42 -0.30
C ARG A 53 -20.85 10.52 -0.06
N ALA A 54 -21.64 10.25 -1.09
CA ALA A 54 -22.80 9.37 -0.97
C ALA A 54 -22.42 7.97 -0.49
N ARG A 55 -21.29 7.41 -0.97
CA ARG A 55 -20.76 6.14 -0.48
C ARG A 55 -20.35 6.21 0.98
N HIS A 56 -19.69 7.29 1.41
CA HIS A 56 -19.35 7.47 2.82
C HIS A 56 -20.61 7.51 3.69
N ASP A 57 -21.63 8.25 3.28
CA ASP A 57 -22.89 8.36 4.01
C ASP A 57 -23.62 7.01 4.12
N ASP A 58 -23.69 6.26 3.02
CA ASP A 58 -24.26 4.90 2.96
C ASP A 58 -23.55 3.93 3.92
N HIS A 59 -22.23 4.09 4.09
CA HIS A 59 -21.42 3.28 5.00
C HIS A 59 -21.29 3.89 6.41
N GLY A 60 -21.95 5.02 6.70
CA GLY A 60 -21.83 5.74 7.97
C GLY A 60 -20.42 6.30 8.26
N LEU A 61 -19.58 6.44 7.24
CA LEU A 61 -18.19 6.89 7.37
C LEU A 61 -18.12 8.41 7.53
N GLN A 62 -17.78 8.88 8.73
CA GLN A 62 -17.56 10.29 9.00
C GLN A 62 -16.09 10.68 8.77
N ILE A 63 -15.70 10.82 7.50
CA ILE A 63 -14.34 11.22 7.11
C ILE A 63 -14.18 12.73 7.22
N THR A 64 -13.23 13.17 8.03
CA THR A 64 -12.90 14.58 8.27
C THR A 64 -11.43 14.86 7.95
N ALA A 65 -11.04 16.13 7.95
CA ALA A 65 -9.63 16.52 7.83
C ALA A 65 -8.72 15.91 8.92
N ARG A 66 -9.31 15.41 10.02
CA ARG A 66 -8.57 14.77 11.12
C ARG A 66 -8.52 13.26 11.03
N THR A 67 -9.22 12.62 10.09
CA THR A 67 -9.32 11.15 10.03
C THR A 67 -7.95 10.48 9.90
N SER A 68 -7.02 11.09 9.17
CA SER A 68 -5.64 10.58 9.03
C SER A 68 -4.67 11.10 10.09
N MET A 69 -5.13 11.91 11.07
CA MET A 69 -4.26 12.39 12.14
C MET A 69 -4.01 11.24 13.12
N PRO A 70 -2.74 10.82 13.31
CA PRO A 70 -2.44 9.77 14.27
C PRO A 70 -2.66 10.28 15.70
N GLY A 71 -3.03 9.37 16.60
CA GLY A 71 -3.04 9.63 18.04
C GLY A 71 -1.65 9.61 18.69
N TRP A 72 -0.59 9.52 17.89
CA TRP A 72 0.80 9.42 18.35
C TRP A 72 1.21 10.69 19.09
N LEU A 73 1.68 10.55 20.33
CA LEU A 73 2.11 11.66 21.19
C LEU A 73 3.65 11.77 21.26
N GLY A 74 4.38 11.00 20.44
CA GLY A 74 5.84 11.00 20.39
C GLY A 74 6.48 9.81 21.12
N GLU A 75 5.69 8.83 21.56
CA GLU A 75 6.20 7.58 22.14
C GLU A 75 7.07 6.80 21.14
N ARG A 76 7.95 5.94 21.66
CA ARG A 76 8.78 5.10 20.79
C ARG A 76 7.89 4.09 20.04
N LEU A 77 8.12 3.96 18.74
CA LEU A 77 7.49 2.93 17.92
C LEU A 77 7.87 1.52 18.43
N ASP A 78 6.86 0.71 18.75
CA ASP A 78 7.05 -0.73 18.96
C ASP A 78 7.20 -1.42 17.61
N VAL A 79 8.45 -1.63 17.22
CA VAL A 79 8.79 -2.30 15.95
C VAL A 79 8.36 -3.76 15.95
N GLY A 80 8.33 -4.43 17.10
CA GLY A 80 7.89 -5.82 17.20
C GLY A 80 6.41 -5.96 16.88
N TRP A 81 5.58 -5.11 17.52
CA TRP A 81 4.15 -5.04 17.25
C TRP A 81 3.83 -4.57 15.83
N ALA A 82 4.52 -3.55 15.32
CA ALA A 82 4.29 -3.04 13.96
C ALA A 82 4.53 -4.13 12.89
N ILE A 83 5.56 -4.97 13.07
CA ILE A 83 5.81 -6.11 12.19
C ILE A 83 4.70 -7.16 12.35
N SER A 84 4.23 -7.42 13.57
CA SER A 84 3.26 -8.48 13.79
C SER A 84 1.89 -8.18 13.18
N VAL A 85 1.48 -6.91 13.11
CA VAL A 85 0.18 -6.54 12.52
C VAL A 85 0.22 -6.37 11.00
N LEU A 86 1.40 -6.19 10.40
CA LEU A 86 1.54 -5.96 8.96
C LEU A 86 1.84 -7.23 8.14
N HIS A 87 2.29 -8.31 8.78
CA HIS A 87 2.69 -9.53 8.07
C HIS A 87 1.59 -10.61 8.14
N PRO A 88 1.07 -11.12 7.00
CA PRO A 88 0.00 -12.12 6.97
C PRO A 88 0.30 -13.43 7.73
N LEU A 89 1.58 -13.75 7.94
CA LEU A 89 2.02 -14.93 8.70
C LEU A 89 2.51 -14.60 10.12
N ALA A 90 2.35 -13.36 10.58
CA ALA A 90 2.65 -13.01 11.96
C ALA A 90 1.47 -13.42 12.87
N VAL A 91 1.30 -14.72 13.01
CA VAL A 91 0.50 -15.28 14.10
C VAL A 91 1.42 -15.34 15.31
N GLY A 92 1.08 -14.55 16.34
CA GLY A 92 1.62 -14.64 17.69
C GLY A 92 0.44 -14.64 18.65
#